data_AF-A0A645GF65-F1
#
_entry.id   AF-A0A645GF65-F1
#
_cell.length_a   1.000
_cell.length_b   1.000
_cell.length_c   1.000
_cell.angle_alpha   90.00
_cell.angle_beta   90.00
_cell.angle_gamma   90.00
#
_symmetry.space_group_name_H-M   'P 1'
#
loop_
_entity.id
_entity.type
_entity.pdbx_description
1 polymer ?
#
loop_
_entity_poly.entity_id
_entity_poly.type
_entity_poly.pdbx_seq_one_letter_code
_entity_poly.pdbx_strand_id
1 'polypeptide(L)'
;MPHSRTPNNPWPEFPKVFKTDYGQEEAIEVFGKDPRQYCISTKEFIGKNGNVDKLRISQIEWKSVNCMLTPVEIPGTEEIIPAQMVLLALGFVGTEQTIFDEFKVQRSQQNNIVADDQKYSTSVEGIFAAGDARRGQSLVVWAIAEGRKAAAAVNKYLSEK
;
A
#
# COMPACT_ATOMS: atom_id res chain seq x y z
N MET A 1 -11.62 -11.18 -10.65
CA MET A 1 -10.62 -12.28 -10.64
C MET A 1 -11.33 -13.60 -10.90
N PRO A 2 -10.67 -14.64 -11.44
CA PRO A 2 -11.31 -15.93 -11.74
C PRO A 2 -11.47 -16.80 -10.47
N HIS A 3 -12.47 -17.69 -10.44
CA HIS A 3 -12.69 -18.62 -9.32
C HIS A 3 -11.73 -19.82 -9.29
N SER A 4 -11.07 -20.11 -10.41
CA SER A 4 -10.08 -21.19 -10.55
C SER A 4 -8.83 -20.69 -11.28
N ARG A 5 -7.72 -21.43 -11.18
CA ARG A 5 -6.50 -21.11 -11.92
C ARG A 5 -6.80 -21.04 -13.42
N THR A 6 -6.29 -20.01 -14.08
CA THR A 6 -6.30 -19.92 -15.54
C THR A 6 -5.09 -20.66 -16.12
N PRO A 7 -5.12 -21.06 -17.41
CA PRO A 7 -3.97 -21.69 -18.06
C PRO A 7 -2.67 -20.87 -17.97
N ASN A 8 -2.78 -19.54 -17.86
CA ASN A 8 -1.65 -18.62 -17.75
C ASN A 8 -1.17 -18.37 -16.29
N ASN A 9 -1.64 -19.15 -15.31
CA ASN A 9 -1.14 -19.15 -13.93
C ASN A 9 -1.11 -20.58 -13.35
N PRO A 10 -0.27 -21.46 -13.90
CA PRO A 10 -0.18 -22.86 -13.50
C PRO A 10 0.54 -23.01 -12.14
N TRP A 11 0.41 -24.18 -11.53
CA TRP A 11 1.29 -24.57 -10.43
C TRP A 11 2.74 -24.69 -10.96
N PRO A 12 3.79 -24.30 -10.21
CA PRO A 12 3.82 -23.94 -8.78
C PRO A 12 3.62 -22.45 -8.46
N GLU A 13 3.21 -21.61 -9.42
CA GLU A 13 3.00 -20.19 -9.15
C GLU A 13 1.91 -19.96 -8.10
N PHE A 14 2.00 -18.84 -7.37
CA PHE A 14 0.95 -18.45 -6.44
C PHE A 14 -0.37 -18.23 -7.20
N PRO A 15 -1.48 -18.82 -6.73
CA PRO A 15 -2.74 -18.79 -7.48
C PRO A 15 -3.35 -17.38 -7.48
N LYS A 16 -3.57 -16.84 -8.68
CA LYS A 16 -4.29 -15.59 -8.95
C LYS A 16 -5.79 -15.85 -9.08
N VAL A 17 -6.38 -16.35 -8.00
CA VAL A 17 -7.82 -16.65 -7.92
C VAL A 17 -8.51 -15.68 -6.98
N PHE A 18 -9.80 -15.47 -7.20
CA PHE A 18 -10.66 -14.75 -6.29
C PHE A 18 -10.72 -15.50 -4.95
N LYS A 19 -10.39 -14.80 -3.87
CA LYS A 19 -10.44 -15.33 -2.51
C LYS A 19 -11.39 -14.48 -1.67
N THR A 20 -12.11 -15.16 -0.79
CA THR A 20 -12.90 -14.54 0.25
C THR A 20 -12.24 -14.90 1.58
N ASP A 21 -11.83 -13.89 2.34
CA ASP A 21 -11.24 -14.05 3.66
C ASP A 21 -12.34 -13.93 4.74
N TYR A 22 -12.07 -14.38 5.96
CA TYR A 22 -13.07 -14.47 7.05
C TYR A 22 -13.88 -13.17 7.25
N GLY A 23 -13.23 -12.00 7.27
CA GLY A 23 -13.95 -10.73 7.48
C GLY A 23 -14.89 -10.35 6.32
N GLN A 24 -14.62 -10.87 5.13
CA GLN A 24 -15.52 -10.72 3.98
C GLN A 24 -16.69 -11.72 4.08
N GLU A 25 -16.44 -12.95 4.56
CA GLU A 25 -17.50 -13.93 4.83
C GLU A 25 -18.46 -13.41 5.90
N GLU A 26 -17.94 -12.85 7.00
CA GLU A 26 -18.74 -12.21 8.04
C GLU A 26 -19.60 -11.06 7.49
N ALA A 27 -19.02 -10.20 6.65
CA ALA A 27 -19.77 -9.12 6.01
C ALA A 27 -20.86 -9.65 5.07
N ILE A 28 -20.57 -10.71 4.30
CA ILE A 28 -21.56 -11.36 3.43
C ILE A 28 -22.72 -11.92 4.25
N GLU A 29 -22.43 -12.58 5.38
CA GLU A 29 -23.46 -13.14 6.26
C GLU A 29 -24.34 -12.04 6.87
N VAL A 30 -23.74 -10.93 7.32
CA VAL A 30 -24.48 -9.81 7.94
C VAL A 30 -25.32 -9.03 6.92
N PHE A 31 -24.77 -8.76 5.73
CA PHE A 31 -25.40 -7.89 4.73
C PHE A 31 -26.10 -8.64 3.58
N GLY A 32 -26.03 -9.97 3.57
CA GLY A 32 -26.63 -10.85 2.56
C GLY A 32 -25.96 -10.80 1.17
N LYS A 33 -24.84 -10.08 1.02
CA LYS A 33 -24.08 -9.94 -0.23
C LYS A 33 -22.66 -9.46 0.02
N ASP A 34 -21.78 -9.70 -0.96
CA ASP A 34 -20.42 -9.17 -0.92
C ASP A 34 -20.45 -7.63 -1.08
N PRO A 35 -19.93 -6.86 -0.11
CA PRO A 35 -19.92 -5.40 -0.20
C PRO A 35 -18.84 -4.87 -1.15
N ARG A 36 -17.91 -5.71 -1.61
CA ARG A 36 -16.77 -5.27 -2.43
C ARG A 36 -17.22 -4.96 -3.85
N GLN A 37 -16.92 -3.74 -4.30
CA GLN A 37 -16.98 -3.36 -5.70
C GLN A 37 -15.56 -3.19 -6.22
N TYR A 38 -15.26 -3.88 -7.32
CA TYR A 38 -13.97 -3.79 -8.00
C TYR A 38 -14.08 -2.91 -9.23
N CYS A 39 -12.94 -2.45 -9.73
CA CYS A 39 -12.89 -1.68 -10.98
C CYS A 39 -13.72 -0.39 -10.91
N ILE A 40 -13.74 0.25 -9.74
CA ILE A 40 -14.37 1.55 -9.51
C ILE A 40 -13.29 2.60 -9.28
N SER A 41 -13.44 3.76 -9.93
CA SER A 41 -12.64 4.96 -9.68
C SER A 41 -13.52 6.03 -9.03
N THR A 42 -13.05 6.61 -7.93
CA THR A 42 -13.74 7.76 -7.30
C THR A 42 -13.28 9.04 -7.98
N LYS A 43 -14.24 9.83 -8.45
CA LYS A 43 -14.01 11.04 -9.27
C LYS A 43 -14.18 12.32 -8.47
N GLU A 44 -15.19 12.38 -7.61
CA GLU A 44 -15.54 13.59 -6.87
C GLU A 44 -16.23 13.27 -5.54
N PHE A 45 -15.88 14.02 -4.50
CA PHE A 45 -16.62 14.09 -3.24
C PHE A 45 -17.66 15.22 -3.36
N ILE A 46 -18.94 14.87 -3.30
CA ILE A 46 -20.05 15.83 -3.40
C ILE A 46 -20.62 16.04 -2.00
N GLY A 47 -20.62 17.28 -1.53
CA GLY A 47 -20.99 17.62 -0.17
C GLY A 47 -21.18 19.11 0.06
N LYS A 48 -21.62 19.48 1.26
CA LYS A 48 -21.79 20.89 1.69
C LYS A 48 -21.32 21.05 3.15
N ASN A 49 -20.80 22.24 3.47
CA ASN A 49 -20.39 22.61 4.83
C ASN A 49 -19.40 21.61 5.48
N GLY A 50 -18.45 21.08 4.71
CA GLY A 50 -17.46 20.11 5.19
C GLY A 50 -17.98 18.67 5.36
N ASN A 51 -19.25 18.39 5.06
CA ASN A 51 -19.84 17.06 5.11
C ASN A 51 -20.03 16.47 3.71
N VAL A 52 -19.63 15.21 3.53
CA VAL A 52 -19.90 14.42 2.32
C VAL A 52 -21.36 13.95 2.33
N ASP A 53 -22.01 14.02 1.16
CA ASP A 53 -23.38 13.52 0.92
C ASP A 53 -23.38 12.41 -0.13
N LYS A 54 -22.55 12.56 -1.18
CA LYS A 54 -22.48 11.66 -2.33
C LYS A 54 -21.06 11.52 -2.87
N LEU A 55 -20.81 10.46 -3.62
CA LEU A 55 -19.61 10.26 -4.43
C LEU A 55 -19.99 10.17 -5.90
N ARG A 56 -19.26 10.88 -6.78
CA ARG A 56 -19.24 10.54 -8.20
C ARG A 56 -18.18 9.47 -8.41
N ILE A 57 -18.58 8.36 -9.00
CA ILE A 57 -17.70 7.24 -9.34
C ILE A 57 -17.84 6.88 -10.81
N SER A 58 -16.85 6.17 -11.35
CA SER A 58 -16.91 5.59 -12.70
C SER A 58 -16.32 4.19 -12.69
N GLN A 59 -16.73 3.35 -13.65
CA GLN A 59 -16.10 2.06 -13.85
C GLN A 59 -14.80 2.21 -14.64
N ILE A 60 -13.84 1.36 -14.32
CA ILE A 60 -12.56 1.25 -15.03
C ILE A 60 -12.39 -0.16 -15.59
N GLU A 61 -11.57 -0.27 -16.61
CA GLU A 61 -11.03 -1.54 -17.08
C GLU A 61 -9.51 -1.47 -17.12
N TRP A 62 -8.87 -2.61 -16.89
CA TRP A 62 -7.42 -2.71 -16.96
C TRP A 62 -6.99 -3.04 -18.39
N LYS A 63 -6.29 -2.11 -19.03
CA LYS A 63 -5.76 -2.27 -20.40
C LYS A 63 -4.25 -2.29 -20.39
N SER A 64 -3.65 -3.08 -21.28
CA SER A 64 -2.20 -3.03 -21.52
C SER A 64 -1.92 -1.86 -22.46
N VAL A 65 -1.34 -0.79 -21.91
CA VAL A 65 -0.89 0.39 -22.67
C VAL A 65 0.62 0.48 -22.50
N ASN A 66 1.37 0.46 -23.60
CA ASN A 66 2.85 0.45 -23.57
C ASN A 66 3.45 -0.64 -22.69
N CYS A 67 2.90 -1.86 -22.76
CA CYS A 67 3.27 -3.00 -21.92
C CYS A 67 3.05 -2.81 -20.40
N MET A 68 2.33 -1.75 -19.99
CA MET A 68 1.94 -1.50 -18.61
C MET A 68 0.42 -1.64 -18.45
N LEU A 69 0.00 -2.35 -17.42
CA LEU A 69 -1.40 -2.41 -17.01
C LEU A 69 -1.82 -1.04 -16.49
N THR A 70 -2.69 -0.37 -17.24
CA THR A 70 -3.18 0.98 -16.95
C THR A 70 -4.70 0.90 -16.74
N PRO A 71 -5.24 1.51 -15.67
CA PRO A 71 -6.68 1.64 -15.50
C PRO A 71 -7.21 2.68 -16.49
N VAL A 72 -8.20 2.30 -17.29
CA VAL A 72 -8.85 3.17 -18.28
C VAL A 72 -10.33 3.27 -17.93
N GLU A 73 -10.86 4.49 -17.87
CA GLU A 73 -12.28 4.72 -17.58
C GLU A 73 -13.18 4.25 -18.73
N ILE A 74 -14.32 3.68 -18.37
CA ILE A 74 -15.33 3.24 -19.32
C ILE A 74 -16.34 4.39 -19.50
N PRO A 75 -16.42 5.03 -20.69
CA PRO A 75 -17.32 6.15 -20.92
C PRO A 75 -18.79 5.78 -20.64
N GLY A 76 -19.54 6.71 -20.03
CA GLY A 76 -20.97 6.51 -19.74
C GLY A 76 -21.27 5.66 -18.51
N THR A 77 -20.25 5.23 -17.75
CA THR A 77 -20.42 4.47 -16.49
C THR A 77 -20.37 5.36 -15.25
N GLU A 78 -20.44 6.68 -15.43
CA GLU A 78 -20.47 7.60 -14.31
C GLU A 78 -21.78 7.49 -13.55
N GLU A 79 -21.67 7.31 -12.23
CA GLU A 79 -22.82 7.28 -11.34
C GLU A 79 -22.55 8.07 -10.06
N ILE A 80 -23.65 8.49 -9.42
CA ILE A 80 -23.61 9.20 -8.15
C ILE A 80 -24.21 8.29 -7.08
N ILE A 81 -23.40 7.90 -6.10
CA ILE A 81 -23.82 7.04 -4.99
C ILE A 81 -23.91 7.85 -3.68
N PRO A 82 -24.86 7.54 -2.78
CA PRO A 82 -24.94 8.19 -1.48
C PRO A 82 -23.77 7.76 -0.58
N ALA A 83 -23.15 8.70 0.12
CA ALA A 83 -22.07 8.43 1.06
C ALA A 83 -22.05 9.49 2.16
N GLN A 84 -22.18 9.06 3.41
CA GLN A 84 -22.16 9.93 4.59
C GLN A 84 -20.80 9.92 5.31
N MET A 85 -19.95 8.94 4.98
CA MET A 85 -18.62 8.76 5.53
C MET A 85 -17.71 8.16 4.45
N VAL A 86 -16.48 8.66 4.38
CA VAL A 86 -15.44 8.13 3.49
C VAL A 86 -14.22 7.80 4.33
N LEU A 87 -13.77 6.54 4.27
CA LEU A 87 -12.54 6.08 4.91
C LEU A 87 -11.47 5.88 3.84
N LEU A 88 -10.46 6.75 3.84
CA LEU A 88 -9.36 6.66 2.88
C LEU A 88 -8.34 5.61 3.35
N ALA A 89 -8.41 4.42 2.76
CA ALA A 89 -7.49 3.31 3.02
C ALA A 89 -6.48 3.13 1.87
N LEU A 90 -5.83 4.23 1.45
CA LEU A 90 -4.92 4.26 0.29
C LEU A 90 -3.50 3.78 0.62
N GLY A 91 -3.23 3.45 1.88
CA GLY A 91 -1.88 3.16 2.38
C GLY A 91 -1.08 4.44 2.65
N PHE A 92 0.24 4.29 2.69
CA PHE A 92 1.20 5.35 3.03
C PHE A 92 2.42 5.27 2.12
N VAL A 93 3.13 6.39 1.96
CA VAL A 93 4.32 6.49 1.12
C VAL A 93 5.44 7.23 1.85
N GLY A 94 6.55 6.53 2.04
CA GLY A 94 7.76 7.10 2.60
C GLY A 94 7.67 7.47 4.09
N THR A 95 8.73 8.12 4.55
CA THR A 95 8.92 8.58 5.92
C THR A 95 8.45 10.03 6.08
N GLU A 96 8.04 10.37 7.29
CA GLU A 96 7.67 11.73 7.69
C GLU A 96 8.79 12.74 7.41
N GLN A 97 8.41 13.94 6.93
CA GLN A 97 9.37 14.97 6.53
C GLN A 97 10.25 15.43 7.69
N THR A 98 9.69 15.51 8.90
CA THR A 98 10.37 15.94 10.12
C THR A 98 11.63 15.11 10.41
N ILE A 99 11.64 13.83 10.05
CA ILE A 99 12.81 12.95 10.23
C ILE A 99 13.99 13.43 9.36
N PHE A 100 13.72 13.83 8.11
CA PHE A 100 14.76 14.36 7.23
C PHE A 100 15.22 15.75 7.69
N ASP A 101 14.31 16.57 8.22
CA ASP A 101 14.62 17.91 8.70
C ASP A 101 15.45 17.89 9.98
N GLU A 102 15.19 16.97 10.90
CA GLU A 102 15.90 16.89 12.18
C GLU A 102 17.22 16.10 12.06
N PHE A 103 17.18 14.91 11.46
CA PHE A 103 18.34 14.02 11.43
C PHE A 103 19.24 14.22 10.21
N LYS A 104 18.80 14.97 9.20
CA LYS A 104 19.56 15.26 7.97
C LYS A 104 20.05 14.01 7.22
N VAL A 105 19.33 12.89 7.37
CA VAL A 105 19.61 11.64 6.66
C VAL A 105 19.20 11.73 5.19
N GLN A 106 19.92 11.03 4.32
CA GLN A 106 19.63 11.03 2.89
C GLN A 106 18.26 10.39 2.59
N ARG A 107 17.52 11.02 1.66
CA ARG A 107 16.19 10.62 1.21
C ARG A 107 16.25 9.92 -0.15
N SER A 108 15.53 8.81 -0.30
CA SER A 108 15.39 8.12 -1.58
C SER A 108 14.32 8.78 -2.47
N GLN A 109 14.25 8.38 -3.74
CA GLN A 109 13.18 8.85 -4.65
C GLN A 109 11.78 8.48 -4.16
N GLN A 110 11.64 7.37 -3.43
CA GLN A 110 10.38 6.90 -2.86
C GLN A 110 10.09 7.50 -1.47
N ASN A 111 10.81 8.54 -1.06
CA ASN A 111 10.67 9.18 0.25
C ASN A 111 11.06 8.27 1.44
N ASN A 112 11.89 7.24 1.24
CA ASN A 112 12.40 6.42 2.34
C ASN A 112 13.76 6.94 2.83
N ILE A 113 14.15 6.57 4.05
CA ILE A 113 15.50 6.80 4.58
C ILE A 113 16.47 5.87 3.84
N VAL A 114 17.51 6.45 3.22
CA VAL A 114 18.58 5.68 2.60
C VAL A 114 19.49 5.12 3.69
N ALA A 115 19.64 3.79 3.71
CA ALA A 115 20.57 3.12 4.59
C ALA A 115 21.10 1.83 3.93
N ASP A 116 22.31 1.44 4.31
CA ASP A 116 22.99 0.25 3.81
C ASP A 116 22.18 -1.04 4.10
N ASP A 117 22.08 -1.95 3.12
CA ASP A 117 21.27 -3.17 3.25
C ASP A 117 21.81 -4.21 4.23
N GLN A 118 23.09 -4.12 4.62
CA GLN A 118 23.73 -5.05 5.54
C GLN A 118 24.01 -4.40 6.90
N LYS A 119 24.50 -3.16 6.89
CA LYS A 119 24.89 -2.40 8.08
C LYS A 119 23.77 -1.52 8.62
N TYR A 120 22.73 -1.25 7.83
CA TYR A 120 21.60 -0.40 8.22
C TYR A 120 21.99 1.03 8.62
N SER A 121 23.23 1.44 8.39
CA SER A 121 23.74 2.78 8.64
C SER A 121 23.23 3.73 7.57
N THR A 122 22.81 4.91 7.99
CA THR A 122 22.37 5.99 7.11
C THR A 122 23.57 6.80 6.60
N SER A 123 23.31 7.91 5.89
CA SER A 123 24.33 8.89 5.50
C SER A 123 24.93 9.67 6.68
N VAL A 124 24.33 9.60 7.88
CA VAL A 124 24.80 10.29 9.08
C VAL A 124 25.36 9.27 10.06
N GLU A 125 26.58 9.51 10.53
CA GLU A 125 27.27 8.59 11.43
C GLU A 125 26.50 8.43 12.76
N GLY A 126 26.39 7.18 13.22
CA GLY A 126 25.66 6.85 14.44
C GLY A 126 24.13 6.76 14.27
N ILE A 127 23.59 7.06 13.08
CA ILE A 127 22.17 6.93 12.78
C ILE A 127 21.92 5.71 11.88
N PHE A 128 20.96 4.88 12.28
CA PHE A 128 20.58 3.65 11.60
C PHE A 128 19.09 3.66 11.30
N ALA A 129 18.65 2.96 10.24
CA ALA A 129 17.25 2.86 9.85
C ALA A 129 16.87 1.43 9.48
N ALA A 130 15.64 1.02 9.77
CA ALA A 130 15.11 -0.32 9.49
C ALA A 130 13.58 -0.29 9.32
N GLY A 131 13.02 -1.34 8.73
CA GLY A 131 11.58 -1.48 8.57
C GLY A 131 11.02 -0.49 7.54
N ASP A 132 9.74 -0.15 7.66
CA ASP A 132 9.03 0.60 6.62
C ASP A 132 9.64 1.99 6.34
N ALA A 133 10.23 2.65 7.34
CA ALA A 133 10.91 3.94 7.13
C ALA A 133 12.12 3.85 6.18
N ARG A 134 12.72 2.66 6.03
CA ARG A 134 13.86 2.38 5.14
C ARG A 134 13.43 1.64 3.88
N ARG A 135 12.63 0.58 4.06
CA ARG A 135 12.19 -0.36 3.03
C ARG A 135 11.00 0.15 2.21
N GLY A 136 10.15 0.98 2.81
CA GLY A 136 8.79 1.23 2.36
C GLY A 136 7.80 0.22 2.93
N GLN A 137 6.52 0.45 2.67
CA GLN A 137 5.40 -0.35 3.17
C GLN A 137 5.60 -1.85 2.93
N SER A 138 5.70 -2.63 4.00
CA SER A 138 5.96 -4.06 3.92
C SER A 138 5.25 -4.88 5.00
N LEU A 139 5.55 -6.17 5.06
CA LEU A 139 4.99 -7.07 6.07
C LEU A 139 5.72 -6.89 7.40
N VAL A 140 5.01 -7.10 8.51
CA VAL A 140 5.56 -7.05 9.87
C VAL A 140 6.78 -7.97 10.04
N VAL A 141 6.80 -9.13 9.38
CA VAL A 141 7.95 -10.05 9.43
C VAL A 141 9.24 -9.42 8.86
N TRP A 142 9.12 -8.54 7.86
CA TRP A 142 10.27 -7.81 7.33
C TRP A 142 10.75 -6.75 8.30
N ALA A 143 9.84 -6.00 8.92
CA ALA A 143 10.20 -5.02 9.94
C ALA A 143 10.93 -5.68 11.12
N ILE A 144 10.47 -6.84 11.59
CA ILE A 144 11.14 -7.62 12.64
C ILE A 144 12.52 -8.09 12.19
N ALA A 145 12.62 -8.65 10.98
CA ALA A 145 13.88 -9.15 10.44
C ALA A 145 14.93 -8.04 10.29
N GLU A 146 14.54 -6.89 9.73
CA GLU A 146 15.43 -5.73 9.59
C GLU A 146 15.79 -5.14 10.95
N GLY A 147 14.84 -5.03 11.89
CA GLY A 147 15.11 -4.54 13.24
C GLY A 147 16.17 -5.37 13.98
N ARG A 148 16.12 -6.69 13.86
CA ARG A 148 17.15 -7.59 14.44
C ARG A 148 18.53 -7.38 13.83
N LYS A 149 18.60 -7.16 12.51
CA LYS A 149 19.88 -6.93 11.81
C LYS A 149 20.44 -5.54 12.12
N ALA A 150 19.59 -4.51 12.16
CA ALA A 150 19.98 -3.17 12.57
C ALA A 150 20.51 -3.16 14.02
N ALA A 151 19.86 -3.88 14.94
CA ALA A 151 20.36 -4.01 16.31
C ALA A 151 21.75 -4.66 16.37
N ALA A 152 22.00 -5.70 15.58
CA ALA A 152 23.32 -6.32 15.48
C ALA A 152 24.38 -5.35 14.90
N ALA A 153 24.00 -4.54 13.91
CA ALA A 153 24.89 -3.55 13.32
C ALA A 153 25.20 -2.39 14.28
N VAL A 154 24.21 -1.90 15.03
CA VAL A 154 24.40 -0.91 16.09
C VAL A 154 25.34 -1.46 17.17
N ASN A 155 25.13 -2.70 17.62
CA ASN A 155 26.00 -3.33 18.62
C ASN A 155 27.45 -3.42 18.13
N LYS A 156 27.65 -3.81 16.86
CA LYS A 156 28.99 -3.83 16.25
C LYS A 156 29.61 -2.42 16.22
N TYR A 157 28.86 -1.42 15.75
CA TYR A 157 29.33 -0.03 15.70
C TYR A 157 29.76 0.48 17.07
N LEU A 158 29.00 0.19 18.13
CA LEU A 158 29.33 0.62 19.50
C LEU A 158 30.50 -0.16 20.12
N SER A 159 30.74 -1.40 19.68
CA SER A 159 31.86 -2.21 20.19
C SER A 159 33.21 -1.85 19.57
N GLU A 160 33.18 -1.27 18.37
CA GLU A 160 34.38 -0.86 17.61
C GLU A 160 34.75 0.62 17.83
N LYS A 161 34.00 1.32 18.68
CA LYS A 161 34.16 2.74 19.01
C LYS A 161 34.85 2.93 20.36
#